data_AF-A0A437RH22-F1
#
_entry.id   AF-A0A437RH22-F1
#
_cell.length_a   1.000
_cell.length_b   1.000
_cell.length_c   1.000
_cell.angle_alpha   90.00
_cell.angle_beta   90.00
_cell.angle_gamma   90.00
#
_symmetry.space_group_name_H-M   'P 1'
#
loop_
_entity.id
_entity.type
_entity.pdbx_description
1 polymer ?
#
loop_
_entity_poly.entity_id
_entity_poly.type
_entity_poly.pdbx_seq_one_letter_code
_entity_poly.pdbx_strand_id
1 'polypeptide(L)'
;MKPHHLSLVAASIVPTVAIAALQVPPAAVLKPSSDRKVFWKAYLDWLSTATDDEAEQLDRVLAQHAHHVRPLVVAISDAIHDPATASHLPGSLLAELYAAGWQPLPRTLQRAA
;
A
#
# COMPACT_ATOMS: atom_id res chain seq x y z
N MET A 1 -62.47 33.19 1.87
CA MET A 1 -61.83 32.63 3.06
C MET A 1 -60.91 31.48 2.62
N LYS A 2 -59.60 31.59 2.92
CA LYS A 2 -58.59 30.49 3.02
C LYS A 2 -59.00 29.52 4.17
N PRO A 3 -58.37 28.34 4.41
CA PRO A 3 -57.07 27.82 3.92
C PRO A 3 -57.09 26.34 3.41
N HIS A 4 -56.20 25.97 2.48
CA HIS A 4 -54.96 25.18 2.64
C HIS A 4 -55.09 23.74 3.18
N HIS A 5 -54.84 22.75 2.31
CA HIS A 5 -54.00 21.61 2.68
C HIS A 5 -52.98 21.35 1.56
N LEU A 6 -51.71 21.55 1.94
CA LEU A 6 -50.50 21.21 1.22
C LEU A 6 -50.27 19.69 1.30
N SER A 7 -49.82 19.08 0.20
CA SER A 7 -48.47 18.50 0.04
C SER A 7 -48.23 17.17 0.78
N LEU A 8 -47.85 16.12 0.06
CA LEU A 8 -46.46 15.67 0.02
C LEU A 8 -46.30 14.51 -0.98
N VAL A 9 -45.39 14.71 -1.93
CA VAL A 9 -44.95 13.73 -2.91
C VAL A 9 -44.20 12.60 -2.19
N ALA A 10 -44.68 11.36 -2.32
CA ALA A 10 -43.96 10.18 -1.86
C ALA A 10 -42.88 9.81 -2.89
N ALA A 11 -41.67 10.34 -2.71
CA ALA A 11 -40.45 9.82 -3.33
C ALA A 11 -39.57 9.24 -2.22
N SER A 12 -39.48 7.90 -2.15
CA SER A 12 -38.60 7.17 -1.23
C SER A 12 -37.76 6.22 -2.08
N ILE A 13 -36.67 6.74 -2.67
CA ILE A 13 -35.29 6.60 -2.21
C ILE A 13 -34.85 5.13 -2.22
N VAL A 14 -34.29 4.74 -3.36
CA VAL A 14 -33.47 3.53 -3.52
C VAL A 14 -32.26 3.66 -2.60
N PRO A 15 -31.91 2.63 -1.79
CA PRO A 15 -30.69 2.66 -1.01
C PRO A 15 -29.49 2.62 -1.96
N THR A 16 -28.88 3.79 -2.13
CA THR A 16 -27.55 3.99 -2.70
C THR A 16 -26.58 3.05 -1.99
N VAL A 17 -26.03 2.09 -2.74
CA VAL A 17 -24.84 1.35 -2.34
C VAL A 17 -23.74 2.38 -2.12
N ALA A 18 -23.45 2.65 -0.85
CA ALA A 18 -22.30 3.45 -0.45
C ALA A 18 -21.05 2.65 -0.86
N ILE A 19 -20.51 2.97 -2.02
CA ILE A 19 -19.13 2.67 -2.36
C ILE A 19 -18.34 3.38 -1.27
N ALA A 20 -17.83 2.61 -0.30
CA ALA A 20 -16.90 3.11 0.70
C ALA A 20 -15.74 3.71 -0.09
N ALA A 21 -15.74 5.03 -0.18
CA ALA A 21 -14.64 5.79 -0.70
C ALA A 21 -13.41 5.31 0.07
N LEU A 22 -12.48 4.71 -0.66
CA LEU A 22 -11.06 4.79 -0.31
C LEU A 22 -10.80 6.28 -0.09
N GLN A 23 -10.93 6.71 1.15
CA GLN A 23 -10.47 8.00 1.60
C GLN A 23 -8.96 7.93 1.51
N VAL A 24 -8.46 8.20 0.31
CA VAL A 24 -7.08 8.61 0.10
C VAL A 24 -6.93 9.84 1.00
N PRO A 25 -6.13 9.76 2.08
CA PRO A 25 -5.96 10.90 2.96
C PRO A 25 -5.51 12.10 2.13
N PRO A 26 -5.98 13.33 2.46
CA PRO A 26 -5.58 14.53 1.75
C PRO A 26 -4.06 14.56 1.73
N ALA A 27 -3.48 14.80 0.55
CA ALA A 27 -2.05 14.76 0.27
C ALA A 27 -1.25 15.48 1.36
N ALA A 28 -0.95 14.76 2.44
CA ALA A 28 0.20 15.05 3.25
C ALA A 28 1.33 15.05 2.25
N VAL A 29 2.10 16.13 2.23
CA VAL A 29 3.39 16.16 1.55
C VAL A 29 4.24 15.11 2.26
N LEU A 30 4.01 13.85 1.89
CA LEU A 30 4.84 12.71 2.24
C LEU A 30 6.12 13.06 1.52
N LYS A 31 7.04 13.70 2.24
CA LYS A 31 8.44 13.59 1.86
C LYS A 31 8.64 12.11 1.61
N PRO A 32 9.18 11.69 0.46
CA PRO A 32 9.64 10.33 0.28
C PRO A 32 10.82 10.16 1.24
N SER A 33 10.54 10.03 2.55
CA SER A 33 11.48 9.45 3.46
C SER A 33 11.34 7.98 3.21
N SER A 34 12.22 7.48 2.36
CA SER A 34 12.77 6.13 2.47
C SER A 34 13.46 6.00 3.82
N ASP A 35 12.72 6.23 4.92
CA ASP A 35 13.26 6.16 6.25
C ASP A 35 13.60 4.71 6.47
N ARG A 36 14.89 4.45 6.27
CA ARG A 36 15.49 3.14 6.36
C ARG A 36 15.21 2.54 7.73
N LYS A 37 15.05 3.34 8.78
CA LYS A 37 14.70 2.86 10.12
C LYS A 37 13.26 2.35 10.17
N VAL A 38 12.32 3.08 9.56
CA VAL A 38 10.91 2.66 9.47
C VAL A 38 10.79 1.37 8.67
N PHE A 39 11.48 1.28 7.53
CA PHE A 39 11.54 0.05 6.73
C PHE A 39 12.03 -1.13 7.56
N TRP A 40 13.22 -1.02 8.16
CA TRP A 40 13.83 -2.15 8.86
C TRP A 40 13.03 -2.57 10.08
N LYS A 41 12.42 -1.62 10.79
CA LYS A 41 11.52 -1.94 11.90
C LYS A 41 10.33 -2.76 11.41
N ALA A 42 9.57 -2.25 10.45
CA ALA A 42 8.37 -2.93 9.94
C ALA A 42 8.72 -4.27 9.28
N TYR A 43 9.85 -4.35 8.57
CA TYR A 43 10.33 -5.60 7.97
C TYR A 43 10.69 -6.64 9.02
N LEU A 44 11.37 -6.26 10.11
CA LEU A 44 11.71 -7.19 11.20
C LEU A 44 10.49 -7.60 12.01
N ASP A 45 9.56 -6.66 12.25
CA ASP A 45 8.28 -6.93 12.90
C ASP A 45 7.47 -7.94 12.06
N TRP A 46 7.36 -7.72 10.74
CA TRP A 46 6.78 -8.68 9.81
C TRP A 46 7.50 -10.02 9.86
N LEU A 47 8.84 -10.04 9.74
CA LEU A 47 9.62 -11.29 9.71
C LEU A 47 9.44 -12.14 10.98
N SER A 48 9.17 -11.51 12.12
CA SER A 48 8.90 -12.22 13.38
C SER A 48 7.57 -12.98 13.41
N THR A 49 6.66 -12.65 12.49
CA THR A 49 5.31 -13.23 12.40
C THR A 49 5.03 -13.87 11.03
N ALA A 50 5.91 -13.66 10.05
CA ALA A 50 5.81 -14.20 8.71
C ALA A 50 5.87 -15.73 8.74
N THR A 51 5.06 -16.35 7.89
CA THR A 51 5.12 -17.79 7.64
C THR A 51 6.29 -18.15 6.74
N ASP A 52 6.71 -19.42 6.79
CA ASP A 52 7.76 -19.93 5.89
C ASP A 52 7.40 -19.73 4.42
N ASP A 53 6.13 -19.94 4.06
CA ASP A 53 5.62 -19.73 2.69
C ASP A 53 5.77 -18.28 2.21
N GLU A 54 5.51 -17.30 3.08
CA GLU A 54 5.65 -15.88 2.78
C GLU A 54 7.13 -15.46 2.66
N ALA A 55 7.99 -16.04 3.51
CA ALA A 55 9.44 -15.84 3.41
C ALA A 55 10.00 -16.40 2.09
N GLU A 56 9.59 -17.61 1.71
CA GLU A 56 9.94 -18.20 0.40
C GLU A 56 9.38 -17.39 -0.77
N GLN A 57 8.14 -16.89 -0.63
CA GLN A 57 7.54 -16.04 -1.65
C GLN A 57 8.37 -14.77 -1.86
N LEU A 58 8.80 -14.12 -0.78
CA LEU A 58 9.70 -12.98 -0.85
C LEU A 58 11.04 -13.36 -1.50
N ASP A 59 11.64 -14.49 -1.11
CA ASP A 59 12.90 -14.95 -1.68
C ASP A 59 12.81 -15.18 -3.19
N ARG A 60 11.73 -15.80 -3.68
CA ARG A 60 11.47 -16.00 -5.12
C ARG A 60 11.42 -14.67 -5.89
N VAL A 61 10.82 -13.63 -5.32
CA VAL A 61 10.79 -12.29 -5.94
C VAL A 61 12.18 -11.66 -5.94
N LEU A 62 12.89 -11.75 -4.81
CA LEU A 62 14.22 -11.15 -4.65
C LEU A 62 15.32 -11.89 -5.42
N ALA A 63 15.15 -13.17 -5.74
CA ALA A 63 16.09 -13.96 -6.53
C ALA A 63 16.37 -13.31 -7.90
N GLN A 64 15.38 -12.62 -8.48
CA GLN A 64 15.55 -11.87 -9.74
C GLN A 64 16.52 -10.70 -9.60
N HIS A 65 16.68 -10.18 -8.37
CA HIS A 65 17.61 -9.12 -8.03
C HIS A 65 18.96 -9.65 -7.52
N ALA A 66 19.13 -10.96 -7.34
CA ALA A 66 20.33 -11.57 -6.74
C ALA A 66 21.62 -11.40 -7.56
N HIS A 67 21.51 -11.10 -8.86
CA HIS A 67 22.65 -10.83 -9.73
C HIS A 67 23.44 -9.57 -9.32
N HIS A 68 22.85 -8.72 -8.48
CA HIS A 68 23.49 -7.52 -7.94
C HIS A 68 23.30 -7.49 -6.42
N VAL A 69 24.36 -7.21 -5.66
CA VAL A 69 24.23 -6.95 -4.22
C VAL A 69 23.54 -5.60 -4.05
N ARG A 70 22.20 -5.62 -4.05
CA ARG A 70 21.36 -4.44 -3.87
C ARG A 70 20.84 -4.38 -2.43
N PRO A 71 20.74 -3.18 -1.83
CA PRO A 71 20.04 -3.03 -0.57
C PRO A 71 18.59 -3.55 -0.70
N LEU A 72 18.14 -4.33 0.28
CA LEU A 72 16.80 -4.92 0.28
C LEU A 72 15.68 -3.89 0.08
N VAL A 73 15.84 -2.70 0.68
CA VAL A 73 14.91 -1.56 0.51
C VAL A 73 14.73 -1.19 -0.96
N VAL A 74 15.83 -1.21 -1.73
CA VAL A 74 15.82 -0.90 -3.16
C VAL A 74 15.18 -2.04 -3.94
N ALA A 75 15.56 -3.29 -3.67
CA ALA A 75 14.99 -4.46 -4.36
C ALA A 75 13.47 -4.57 -4.16
N ILE A 76 12.97 -4.38 -2.93
CA ILE A 76 11.53 -4.39 -2.66
C ILE A 76 10.84 -3.18 -3.29
N SER A 77 11.47 -2.00 -3.26
CA SER A 77 10.92 -0.83 -3.95
C SER A 77 10.85 -1.06 -5.47
N ASP A 78 11.87 -1.66 -6.09
CA ASP A 78 11.87 -2.03 -7.51
C ASP A 78 10.72 -3.00 -7.80
N ALA A 79 10.60 -4.06 -6.99
CA ALA A 79 9.58 -5.09 -7.15
C ALA A 79 8.15 -4.57 -7.01
N ILE A 80 7.91 -3.56 -6.16
CA ILE A 80 6.60 -2.89 -6.04
C ILE A 80 6.26 -2.08 -7.30
N HIS A 81 7.25 -1.45 -7.92
CA HIS A 81 7.01 -0.63 -9.10
C HIS A 81 6.93 -1.46 -10.40
N ASP A 82 7.43 -2.68 -10.42
CA ASP A 82 7.31 -3.58 -11.57
C ASP A 82 5.98 -4.36 -11.49
N PRO A 83 5.03 -4.14 -12.42
CA PRO A 83 3.75 -4.82 -12.40
C PRO A 83 3.86 -6.35 -12.51
N ALA A 84 4.95 -6.87 -13.09
CA ALA A 84 5.18 -8.30 -13.19
C ALA A 84 5.52 -8.94 -11.84
N THR A 85 6.19 -8.22 -10.94
CA THR A 85 6.66 -8.75 -9.64
C THR A 85 5.79 -8.30 -8.47
N ALA A 86 5.10 -7.16 -8.59
CA ALA A 86 4.31 -6.58 -7.52
C ALA A 86 3.21 -7.52 -7.01
N SER A 87 2.57 -8.28 -7.89
CA SER A 87 1.57 -9.30 -7.55
C SER A 87 2.13 -10.53 -6.83
N HIS A 88 3.45 -10.71 -6.89
CA HIS A 88 4.14 -11.85 -6.28
C HIS A 88 4.76 -11.51 -4.93
N LEU A 89 4.71 -10.26 -4.47
CA LEU A 89 5.15 -9.90 -3.12
C LEU A 89 4.14 -10.39 -2.06
N PRO A 90 4.59 -10.78 -0.86
CA PRO A 90 3.69 -11.10 0.23
C PRO A 90 2.81 -9.90 0.59
N GLY A 91 1.49 -10.09 0.57
CA GLY A 91 0.53 -9.02 0.86
C GLY A 91 0.62 -8.52 2.30
N SER A 92 0.95 -9.41 3.25
CA SER A 92 1.17 -9.08 4.66
C SER A 92 2.36 -8.14 4.87
N LEU A 93 3.47 -8.37 4.17
CA LEU A 93 4.63 -7.49 4.18
C LEU A 93 4.27 -6.09 3.70
N LEU A 94 3.56 -5.99 2.58
CA LEU A 94 3.14 -4.69 2.04
C LEU A 94 2.20 -3.97 3.01
N ALA A 95 1.26 -4.68 3.62
CA ALA A 95 0.36 -4.13 4.61
C ALA A 95 1.12 -3.58 5.82
N GLU A 96 2.09 -4.32 6.35
CA GLU A 96 2.90 -3.91 7.50
C GLU A 96 3.76 -2.66 7.17
N LEU A 97 4.41 -2.65 6.02
CA LEU A 97 5.20 -1.51 5.56
C LEU A 97 4.35 -0.24 5.42
N TYR A 98 3.17 -0.34 4.78
CA TYR A 98 2.28 0.80 4.63
C TYR A 98 1.65 1.24 5.95
N ALA A 99 1.29 0.31 6.84
CA ALA A 99 0.78 0.61 8.17
C ALA A 99 1.83 1.35 9.03
N ALA A 100 3.10 1.00 8.87
CA ALA A 100 4.22 1.70 9.50
C ALA A 100 4.52 3.09 8.86
N GLY A 101 3.81 3.46 7.80
CA GLY A 101 4.00 4.71 7.08
C GLY A 101 5.20 4.71 6.12
N TRP A 102 5.79 3.54 5.84
CA TRP A 102 6.83 3.44 4.83
C TRP A 102 6.25 3.63 3.43
N GLN A 103 7.03 4.29 2.57
CA GLN A 103 6.69 4.53 1.17
C GLN A 103 7.85 4.07 0.29
N PRO A 104 7.57 3.40 -0.84
CA PRO A 104 8.62 2.91 -1.73
C PRO A 104 9.39 4.05 -2.37
N LEU A 105 10.69 3.82 -2.61
CA LEU A 105 11.56 4.77 -3.28
C LEU A 105 11.09 5.00 -4.71
N PRO A 106 10.93 6.25 -5.19
CA PRO A 106 10.60 6.49 -6.58
C PRO A 106 11.73 6.00 -7.50
N ARG A 107 11.39 5.49 -8.69
CA ARG A 107 12.35 4.92 -9.65
C ARG A 107 13.54 5.83 -10.00
N THR A 108 13.34 7.14 -9.94
CA THR A 108 14.39 8.14 -10.21
C THR A 108 15.48 8.18 -9.14
N LEU A 109 15.16 7.84 -7.88
CA LEU A 109 16.11 7.86 -6.75
C LEU A 109 16.78 6.51 -6.51
N GLN A 110 16.25 5.43 -7.08
CA GLN A 110 16.81 4.07 -6.95
C GLN A 110 18.15 3.88 -7.69
N ARG A 111 18.44 4.73 -8.70
CA ARG A 111 19.68 4.67 -9.49
C ARG A 111 20.88 5.39 -8.86
N ALA A 112 20.64 6.19 -7.82
CA ALA A 112 21.67 6.99 -7.15
C ALA A 112 22.19 6.35 -5.85
N ALA A 113 21.67 5.16 -5.48
CA ALA A 113 21.96 4.45 -4.24
C ALA A 113 22.86 3.23 -4.47
#